data_AF-H8X6H2-F1
#
_entry.id   AF-H8X6H2-F1
#
_cell.length_a   1.000
_cell.length_b   1.000
_cell.length_c   1.000
_cell.angle_alpha   90.00
_cell.angle_beta   90.00
_cell.angle_gamma   90.00
#
_symmetry.space_group_name_H-M   'P 1'
#
loop_
_entity.id
_entity.type
_entity.pdbx_description
1 polymer ?
#
loop_
_entity_poly.entity_id
_entity_poly.type
_entity_poly.pdbx_seq_one_letter_code
_entity_poly.pdbx_strand_id
1 'polypeptide(L)'
;MSAETSSPPLPPRPNLSAASVRSNSSTTQESEVPSIPHLNNKSTESDRIQFQADDSLSFISAVRQSELYNSPVMNEAFHGVINDPSFNQHLVIPDLDETTNEQESVQFWNRIIRDYSNQWIRRREVGRLETEILKGIPSGFRAPVYLKTLQVRYKFNQDNSFGELSKRSSKLKEEILKLSDKQEIVELVSLVFNVMGDSEANILSTKDAAVDRYLISLAELLSTVSELSEEKRLFILIKLCKLYSSVKQEELVYKINRSLEDKLESFKHITSQGVNWSAYYKKLIPELFFGMFDLDVSLKILDLFVFEGFDFCLRLILRAFLQNDTKLGSLSGDNLLTFLQSKEFFSGPFDLREALELEPPLITYENEFYLMEANSLSNNKNELRNLSEVHDELLLKINNMKVQIEELQSTHTEISQQSEEYNVNLTEAEVKRKNLIEEKEKLQKKYEHLTMKENLANTIKANEEFSQRNRELQQQLEALKKSIEDKKHKIAKAMVNSQ
;
A
#
# COMPACT_ATOMS: atom_id res chain seq x y z
N MET A 1 19.95 18.64 13.38
CA MET A 1 18.82 19.40 12.79
C MET A 1 17.88 18.37 12.20
N SER A 2 16.86 18.00 12.97
CA SER A 2 15.93 16.93 12.65
C SER A 2 14.63 17.59 12.21
N ALA A 3 14.22 17.35 10.96
CA ALA A 3 12.98 17.88 10.41
C ALA A 3 11.81 17.02 10.87
N GLU A 4 10.87 17.65 11.57
CA GLU A 4 9.57 17.11 11.95
C GLU A 4 8.73 16.86 10.70
N THR A 5 8.28 15.62 10.49
CA THR A 5 7.27 15.28 9.49
C THR A 5 5.89 15.37 10.14
N SER A 6 5.28 16.56 10.08
CA SER A 6 3.89 16.76 10.45
C SER A 6 2.96 16.13 9.41
N SER A 7 2.03 15.29 9.84
CA SER A 7 0.92 14.77 9.01
C SER A 7 0.08 15.93 8.43
N PRO A 8 -0.49 15.77 7.22
CA PRO A 8 -1.24 16.85 6.59
C PRO A 8 -2.57 17.12 7.32
N PRO A 9 -2.99 18.38 7.48
CA PRO A 9 -4.27 18.72 8.09
C PRO A 9 -5.43 18.37 7.16
N LEU A 10 -6.55 17.93 7.75
CA LEU A 10 -7.80 17.67 7.05
C LEU A 10 -8.37 18.94 6.39
N PRO A 11 -9.03 18.84 5.24
CA PRO A 11 -9.57 19.99 4.52
C PRO A 11 -10.73 20.66 5.27
N PRO A 12 -10.85 22.00 5.23
CA PRO A 12 -11.93 22.73 5.89
C PRO A 12 -13.27 22.60 5.14
N ARG A 13 -14.38 22.61 5.90
CA ARG A 13 -15.76 22.58 5.38
C ARG A 13 -16.09 23.80 4.50
N PRO A 14 -16.90 23.66 3.43
CA PRO A 14 -17.61 24.79 2.83
C PRO A 14 -18.78 25.23 3.72
N ASN A 15 -18.86 26.53 4.01
CA ASN A 15 -19.96 27.12 4.79
C ASN A 15 -21.28 27.07 4.01
N LEU A 16 -22.23 26.27 4.49
CA LEU A 16 -23.65 26.30 4.10
C LEU A 16 -24.34 27.50 4.77
N SER A 17 -24.09 28.71 4.29
CA SER A 17 -24.89 29.88 4.66
C SER A 17 -24.86 30.97 3.58
N ALA A 18 -25.53 30.70 2.45
CA ALA A 18 -26.08 31.74 1.59
C ALA A 18 -27.04 31.11 0.56
N ALA A 19 -28.23 30.71 1.01
CA ALA A 19 -29.35 30.59 0.09
C ALA A 19 -29.81 31.99 -0.29
N SER A 20 -29.59 32.39 -1.55
CA SER A 20 -30.42 33.43 -2.18
C SER A 20 -30.52 33.24 -3.69
N VAL A 21 -31.67 32.71 -4.08
CA VAL A 21 -32.53 33.12 -5.21
C VAL A 21 -31.83 33.86 -6.37
N ARG A 22 -31.80 33.22 -7.55
CA ARG A 22 -32.29 33.84 -8.80
C ARG A 22 -32.54 32.81 -9.89
N SER A 23 -33.72 32.94 -10.48
CA SER A 23 -34.29 32.18 -11.58
C SER A 23 -33.77 32.63 -12.95
N ASN A 24 -33.70 31.63 -13.83
CA ASN A 24 -33.92 31.62 -15.30
C ASN A 24 -32.74 31.63 -16.29
N SER A 25 -32.78 30.54 -17.08
CA SER A 25 -32.49 30.33 -18.51
C SER A 25 -31.06 30.44 -19.02
N SER A 26 -30.45 29.31 -19.39
CA SER A 26 -30.42 28.82 -20.78
C SER A 26 -29.53 27.56 -20.93
N THR A 27 -30.15 26.52 -21.48
CA THR A 27 -29.67 25.36 -22.25
C THR A 27 -28.16 25.26 -22.57
N THR A 28 -27.45 24.24 -22.06
CA THR A 28 -26.67 23.25 -22.85
C THR A 28 -26.03 22.16 -21.97
N GLN A 29 -26.21 20.89 -22.39
CA GLN A 29 -25.38 19.71 -22.13
C GLN A 29 -25.25 19.19 -20.67
N GLU A 30 -26.24 18.40 -20.25
CA GLU A 30 -26.04 17.36 -19.23
C GLU A 30 -25.24 16.20 -19.85
N SER A 31 -24.03 15.98 -19.34
CA SER A 31 -23.30 14.72 -19.54
C SER A 31 -23.94 13.71 -18.60
N GLU A 32 -24.67 12.75 -19.18
CA GLU A 32 -25.27 11.61 -18.48
C GLU A 32 -24.23 10.94 -17.56
N VAL A 33 -24.55 10.90 -16.27
CA VAL A 33 -23.96 9.96 -15.33
C VAL A 33 -24.33 8.55 -15.82
N PRO A 34 -23.40 7.58 -15.92
CA PRO A 34 -23.75 6.24 -16.35
C PRO A 34 -24.76 5.63 -15.38
N SER A 35 -25.93 5.24 -15.89
CA SER A 35 -26.95 4.53 -15.15
C SER A 35 -26.37 3.26 -14.51
N ILE A 36 -26.57 3.11 -13.20
CA ILE A 36 -26.28 1.89 -12.45
C ILE A 36 -27.00 0.72 -13.15
N PRO A 37 -26.34 -0.43 -13.38
CA PRO A 37 -26.97 -1.54 -14.10
C PRO A 37 -28.15 -2.08 -13.29
N HIS A 38 -29.36 -1.91 -13.82
CA HIS A 38 -30.56 -2.55 -13.32
C HIS A 38 -30.42 -4.07 -13.47
N LEU A 39 -30.13 -4.76 -12.36
CA LEU A 39 -30.33 -6.20 -12.24
C LEU A 39 -31.84 -6.47 -12.30
N ASN A 40 -32.27 -7.01 -13.43
CA ASN A 40 -33.65 -7.32 -13.73
C ASN A 40 -34.11 -8.53 -12.87
N ASN A 41 -34.62 -8.29 -11.66
CA ASN A 41 -35.14 -9.33 -10.76
C ASN A 41 -36.47 -8.91 -10.11
N LYS A 42 -37.46 -8.55 -10.94
CA LYS A 42 -38.79 -8.04 -10.51
C LYS A 42 -39.67 -9.00 -9.68
N SER A 43 -39.26 -10.24 -9.43
CA SER A 43 -40.01 -11.20 -8.61
C SER A 43 -39.49 -11.37 -7.17
N THR A 44 -38.35 -10.77 -6.82
CA THR A 44 -37.77 -10.85 -5.45
C THR A 44 -37.76 -9.52 -4.69
N GLU A 45 -38.06 -8.41 -5.36
CA GLU A 45 -38.08 -7.08 -4.73
C GLU A 45 -39.31 -6.84 -3.84
N SER A 46 -40.45 -7.49 -4.10
CA SER A 46 -41.70 -7.26 -3.36
C SER A 46 -41.75 -7.87 -1.96
N ASP A 47 -40.77 -8.72 -1.59
CA ASP A 47 -40.72 -9.41 -0.30
C ASP A 47 -39.55 -8.99 0.60
N ARG A 48 -38.67 -8.10 0.11
CA ARG A 48 -37.53 -7.58 0.87
C ARG A 48 -37.99 -6.50 1.85
N ILE A 49 -37.55 -6.62 3.09
CA ILE A 49 -37.84 -5.65 4.14
C ILE A 49 -36.93 -4.45 3.91
N GLN A 50 -37.50 -3.32 3.53
CA GLN A 50 -36.75 -2.09 3.32
C GLN A 50 -36.77 -1.22 4.58
N PHE A 51 -35.64 -0.56 4.85
CA PHE A 51 -35.53 0.48 5.86
C PHE A 51 -35.25 1.84 5.19
N GLN A 52 -35.70 2.90 5.85
CA GLN A 52 -35.43 4.28 5.48
C GLN A 52 -34.29 4.83 6.35
N ALA A 53 -33.67 5.93 5.91
CA ALA A 53 -32.59 6.57 6.67
C ALA A 53 -33.06 7.14 8.03
N ASP A 54 -34.36 7.46 8.14
CA ASP A 54 -34.98 8.01 9.35
C ASP A 54 -35.50 6.92 10.31
N ASP A 55 -35.35 5.64 9.96
CA ASP A 55 -35.74 4.54 10.84
C ASP A 55 -34.79 4.43 12.04
N SER A 56 -35.28 3.88 13.16
CA SER A 56 -34.43 3.70 14.35
C SER A 56 -33.25 2.79 14.04
N LEU A 57 -32.12 3.06 14.69
CA LEU A 57 -30.90 2.30 14.44
C LEU A 57 -31.12 0.80 14.70
N SER A 58 -31.89 0.45 15.73
CA SER A 58 -32.18 -0.94 16.07
C SER A 58 -32.97 -1.64 14.97
N PHE A 59 -33.90 -0.92 14.32
CA PHE A 59 -34.63 -1.46 13.18
C PHE A 59 -33.70 -1.68 11.98
N ILE A 60 -32.87 -0.69 11.64
CA ILE A 60 -31.91 -0.77 10.54
C ILE A 60 -30.95 -1.96 10.76
N SER A 61 -30.35 -2.05 11.95
CA SER A 61 -29.43 -3.13 12.31
C SER A 61 -30.12 -4.50 12.30
N ALA A 62 -31.32 -4.62 12.86
CA ALA A 62 -32.09 -5.88 12.83
C ALA A 62 -32.42 -6.34 11.39
N VAL A 63 -32.78 -5.42 10.49
CA VAL A 63 -33.04 -5.74 9.08
C VAL A 63 -31.75 -6.21 8.40
N ARG A 64 -30.66 -5.44 8.51
CA ARG A 64 -29.36 -5.78 7.92
C ARG A 64 -28.84 -7.12 8.42
N GLN A 65 -28.96 -7.36 9.72
CA GLN A 65 -28.47 -8.57 10.34
C GLN A 65 -29.28 -9.79 9.91
N SER A 66 -30.61 -9.63 9.77
CA SER A 66 -31.49 -10.67 9.20
C SER A 66 -31.14 -10.98 7.74
N GLU A 67 -30.88 -9.97 6.91
CA GLU A 67 -30.46 -10.16 5.52
C GLU A 67 -29.09 -10.84 5.44
N LEU A 68 -28.14 -10.43 6.28
CA LEU A 68 -26.81 -11.02 6.36
C LEU A 68 -26.89 -12.50 6.74
N TYR A 69 -27.65 -12.86 7.78
CA TYR A 69 -27.83 -14.27 8.18
C TYR A 69 -28.53 -15.12 7.11
N ASN A 70 -29.38 -14.51 6.27
CA ASN A 70 -29.99 -15.17 5.12
C ASN A 70 -29.05 -15.28 3.90
N SER A 71 -27.93 -14.55 3.88
CA SER A 71 -27.04 -14.50 2.72
C SER A 71 -26.40 -15.87 2.44
N PRO A 72 -26.08 -16.18 1.16
CA PRO A 72 -25.38 -17.41 0.81
C PRO A 72 -24.02 -17.52 1.50
N VAL A 73 -23.29 -16.40 1.64
CA VAL A 73 -21.96 -16.33 2.26
C VAL A 73 -21.99 -16.80 3.72
N MET A 74 -23.06 -16.48 4.45
CA MET A 74 -23.24 -16.93 5.84
C MET A 74 -23.71 -18.38 5.95
N ASN A 75 -24.13 -19.03 4.86
CA ASN A 75 -24.76 -20.35 4.84
C ASN A 75 -24.00 -21.37 3.97
N GLU A 76 -22.71 -21.15 3.78
CA GLU A 76 -21.84 -22.05 3.01
C GLU A 76 -21.69 -23.42 3.69
N ALA A 77 -21.40 -24.45 2.88
CA ALA A 77 -21.04 -25.76 3.38
C ALA A 77 -19.54 -25.81 3.66
N PHE A 78 -19.16 -26.45 4.76
CA PHE A 78 -17.78 -26.54 5.22
C PHE A 78 -17.28 -27.98 5.24
N HIS A 79 -15.98 -28.15 5.47
CA HIS A 79 -15.41 -29.48 5.58
C HIS A 79 -16.02 -30.23 6.79
N GLY A 80 -16.77 -31.29 6.51
CA GLY A 80 -17.45 -32.11 7.53
C GLY A 80 -18.80 -31.58 8.01
N VAL A 81 -19.23 -30.39 7.56
CA VAL A 81 -20.51 -29.78 7.94
C VAL A 81 -21.27 -29.32 6.68
N ILE A 82 -22.46 -29.87 6.47
CA ILE A 82 -23.35 -29.53 5.35
C ILE A 82 -24.48 -28.62 5.81
N ASN A 83 -25.03 -27.86 4.87
CA ASN A 83 -26.22 -27.05 5.09
C ASN A 83 -27.48 -27.92 4.90
N ASP A 84 -28.27 -28.05 5.96
CA ASP A 84 -29.57 -28.71 6.00
C ASP A 84 -30.69 -27.66 5.93
N PRO A 85 -31.33 -27.47 4.76
CA PRO A 85 -32.43 -26.52 4.62
C PRO A 85 -33.67 -26.87 5.46
N SER A 86 -33.74 -28.10 5.99
CA SER A 86 -34.83 -28.59 6.84
C SER A 86 -34.58 -28.39 8.34
N PHE A 87 -33.42 -27.85 8.73
CA PHE A 87 -33.01 -27.73 10.15
C PHE A 87 -34.03 -27.01 11.03
N ASN A 88 -34.73 -26.01 10.48
CA ASN A 88 -35.79 -25.28 11.18
C ASN A 88 -36.94 -26.16 11.66
N GLN A 89 -37.16 -27.32 11.04
CA GLN A 89 -38.18 -28.30 11.45
C GLN A 89 -37.74 -29.15 12.65
N HIS A 90 -36.46 -29.10 13.02
CA HIS A 90 -35.85 -29.89 14.10
C HIS A 90 -35.51 -29.07 15.35
N LEU A 91 -35.90 -27.79 15.40
CA LEU A 91 -35.77 -26.99 16.62
C LEU A 91 -36.71 -27.59 17.68
N VAL A 92 -36.13 -28.33 18.63
CA VAL A 92 -36.84 -28.80 19.82
C VAL A 92 -37.14 -27.57 20.66
N ILE A 93 -38.40 -27.13 20.63
CA ILE A 93 -38.90 -26.09 21.52
C ILE A 93 -39.07 -26.75 22.90
N PRO A 94 -38.49 -26.19 23.97
CA PRO A 94 -38.73 -26.71 25.30
C PRO A 94 -40.22 -26.61 25.63
N ASP A 95 -40.86 -27.73 25.97
CA ASP A 95 -42.17 -27.73 26.61
C ASP A 95 -41.96 -27.24 28.05
N LEU A 96 -42.14 -25.93 28.28
CA LEU A 96 -42.23 -25.39 29.64
C LEU A 96 -43.56 -25.77 30.27
N ASP A 97 -43.57 -25.90 31.60
CA ASP A 97 -44.77 -26.18 32.39
C ASP A 97 -45.93 -25.24 32.00
N GLU A 98 -47.16 -25.77 31.97
CA GLU A 98 -48.38 -25.04 31.56
C GLU A 98 -48.57 -23.71 32.31
N THR A 99 -48.10 -23.61 33.55
CA THR A 99 -48.13 -22.40 34.38
C THR A 99 -47.16 -21.30 33.92
N THR A 100 -46.05 -21.68 33.29
CA THR A 100 -45.05 -20.76 32.71
C THR A 100 -45.43 -20.30 31.31
N ASN A 101 -46.20 -21.11 30.58
CA ASN A 101 -46.70 -20.79 29.23
C ASN A 101 -47.74 -19.66 29.21
N GLU A 102 -48.35 -19.32 30.34
CA GLU A 102 -49.24 -18.16 30.48
C GLU A 102 -48.50 -16.84 30.63
N GLN A 103 -47.19 -16.84 30.89
CA GLN A 103 -46.41 -15.60 30.97
C GLN A 103 -46.25 -14.98 29.58
N GLU A 104 -46.63 -13.71 29.44
CA GLU A 104 -46.58 -12.96 28.19
C GLU A 104 -45.19 -13.00 27.53
N SER A 105 -44.11 -13.01 28.34
CA SER A 105 -42.73 -13.10 27.84
C SER A 105 -42.44 -14.44 27.16
N VAL A 106 -42.91 -15.56 27.72
CA VAL A 106 -42.73 -16.90 27.13
C VAL A 106 -43.48 -17.02 25.80
N GLN A 107 -44.69 -16.45 25.73
CA GLN A 107 -45.48 -16.42 24.50
C GLN A 107 -44.80 -15.57 23.42
N PHE A 108 -44.18 -14.46 23.81
CA PHE A 108 -43.41 -13.61 22.91
C PHE A 108 -42.23 -14.36 22.28
N TRP A 109 -41.40 -15.03 23.09
CA TRP A 109 -40.26 -15.81 22.59
C TRP A 109 -40.69 -17.00 21.72
N ASN A 110 -41.78 -17.68 22.09
CA ASN A 110 -42.39 -18.72 21.25
C ASN A 110 -42.83 -18.18 19.88
N ARG A 111 -43.41 -16.97 19.84
CA ARG A 111 -43.79 -16.32 18.59
C ARG A 111 -42.57 -16.03 17.72
N ILE A 112 -41.47 -15.54 18.31
CA ILE A 112 -40.21 -15.28 17.57
C ILE A 112 -39.62 -16.57 17.00
N ILE A 113 -39.55 -17.64 17.79
CA ILE A 113 -38.99 -18.92 17.34
C ILE A 113 -39.80 -19.48 16.16
N ARG A 114 -41.12 -19.38 16.23
CA ARG A 114 -42.05 -19.86 15.18
C ARG A 114 -42.21 -18.91 13.99
N ASP A 115 -41.64 -17.71 14.06
CA ASP A 115 -41.73 -16.70 13.02
C ASP A 115 -40.68 -16.93 11.93
N TYR A 116 -41.07 -17.65 10.88
CA TYR A 116 -40.24 -17.90 9.70
C TYR A 116 -40.28 -16.77 8.66
N SER A 117 -41.22 -15.83 8.79
CA SER A 117 -41.40 -14.73 7.85
C SER A 117 -40.81 -13.41 8.36
N ASN A 118 -40.12 -13.43 9.50
CA ASN A 118 -39.61 -12.24 10.21
C ASN A 118 -40.71 -11.17 10.36
N GLN A 119 -41.93 -11.59 10.71
CA GLN A 119 -43.07 -10.71 10.95
C GLN A 119 -42.78 -9.68 12.04
N TRP A 120 -41.98 -10.02 13.06
CA TRP A 120 -41.60 -9.05 14.09
C TRP A 120 -40.83 -7.84 13.51
N ILE A 121 -39.99 -8.07 12.49
CA ILE A 121 -39.34 -6.98 11.74
C ILE A 121 -40.36 -6.28 10.83
N ARG A 122 -41.16 -7.03 10.06
CA ARG A 122 -42.18 -6.44 9.14
C ARG A 122 -43.20 -5.55 9.87
N ARG A 123 -43.53 -5.88 11.12
CA ARG A 123 -44.44 -5.12 11.99
C ARG A 123 -43.75 -4.00 12.77
N ARG A 124 -42.44 -3.81 12.59
CA ARG A 124 -41.62 -2.81 13.30
C ARG A 124 -41.68 -2.97 14.83
N GLU A 125 -41.76 -4.21 15.32
CA GLU A 125 -41.85 -4.54 16.76
C GLU A 125 -40.45 -4.60 17.44
N VAL A 126 -39.43 -3.96 16.88
CA VAL A 126 -38.03 -4.07 17.36
C VAL A 126 -37.83 -3.44 18.74
N GLY A 127 -38.47 -2.30 19.04
CA GLY A 127 -38.40 -1.72 20.39
C GLY A 127 -39.05 -2.62 21.47
N ARG A 128 -40.05 -3.42 21.08
CA ARG A 128 -40.63 -4.44 21.98
C ARG A 128 -39.64 -5.58 22.21
N LEU A 129 -38.95 -6.03 21.17
CA LEU A 129 -37.90 -7.05 21.27
C LEU A 129 -36.80 -6.60 22.24
N GLU A 130 -36.26 -5.40 22.07
CA GLU A 130 -35.25 -4.85 22.98
C GLU A 130 -35.73 -4.84 24.43
N THR A 131 -36.96 -4.40 24.67
CA THR A 131 -37.55 -4.37 26.01
C THR A 131 -37.65 -5.77 26.63
N GLU A 132 -38.01 -6.78 25.85
CA GLU A 132 -38.04 -8.18 26.32
C GLU A 132 -36.64 -8.76 26.53
N ILE A 133 -35.64 -8.38 25.71
CA ILE A 133 -34.25 -8.77 25.94
C ILE A 133 -33.71 -8.13 27.23
N LEU A 134 -34.05 -6.87 27.51
CA LEU A 134 -33.66 -6.19 28.75
C LEU A 134 -34.26 -6.86 29.99
N LYS A 135 -35.49 -7.37 29.90
CA LYS A 135 -36.11 -8.21 30.96
C LYS A 135 -35.36 -9.54 31.13
N GLY A 136 -34.78 -10.05 30.05
CA GLY A 136 -33.93 -11.23 30.01
C GLY A 136 -34.62 -12.38 29.28
N ILE A 137 -33.88 -13.06 28.42
CA ILE A 137 -34.37 -14.28 27.76
C ILE A 137 -34.38 -15.42 28.78
N PRO A 138 -35.51 -16.12 28.98
CA PRO A 138 -35.54 -17.33 29.80
C PRO A 138 -34.48 -18.34 29.34
N SER A 139 -33.75 -18.97 30.27
CA SER A 139 -32.59 -19.80 29.93
C SER A 139 -32.92 -20.90 28.90
N GLY A 140 -34.05 -21.58 29.08
CA GLY A 140 -34.54 -22.61 28.16
C GLY A 140 -34.80 -22.12 26.73
N PHE A 141 -35.08 -20.82 26.56
CA PHE A 141 -35.38 -20.21 25.27
C PHE A 141 -34.15 -19.63 24.57
N ARG A 142 -33.06 -19.35 25.29
CA ARG A 142 -31.87 -18.72 24.71
C ARG A 142 -31.26 -19.57 23.59
N ALA A 143 -31.11 -20.87 23.84
CA ALA A 143 -30.59 -21.81 22.84
C ALA A 143 -31.42 -21.83 21.53
N PRO A 144 -32.75 -22.08 21.55
CA PRO A 144 -33.54 -22.07 20.32
C PRO A 144 -33.65 -20.68 19.67
N VAL A 145 -33.66 -19.59 20.45
CA VAL A 145 -33.62 -18.22 19.92
C VAL A 145 -32.34 -17.98 19.13
N TYR A 146 -31.18 -18.32 19.67
CA TYR A 146 -29.89 -18.13 18.96
C TYR A 146 -29.83 -18.95 17.68
N LEU A 147 -30.19 -20.23 17.73
CA LEU A 147 -30.20 -21.10 16.55
C LEU A 147 -31.13 -20.56 15.45
N LYS A 148 -32.31 -20.05 15.84
CA LYS A 148 -33.29 -19.49 14.91
C LYS A 148 -32.82 -18.15 14.33
N THR A 149 -32.38 -17.22 15.16
CA THR A 149 -32.02 -15.86 14.72
C THR A 149 -30.77 -15.87 13.86
N LEU A 150 -29.73 -16.61 14.25
CA LEU A 150 -28.50 -16.79 13.46
C LEU A 150 -28.71 -17.67 12.21
N GLN A 151 -29.89 -18.26 12.06
CA GLN A 151 -30.24 -19.22 11.02
C GLN A 151 -29.18 -20.31 10.89
N VAL A 152 -28.86 -20.94 12.01
CA VAL A 152 -27.99 -22.10 12.01
C VAL A 152 -28.70 -23.21 11.25
N ARG A 153 -28.13 -23.64 10.11
CA ARG A 153 -28.66 -24.72 9.27
C ARG A 153 -27.66 -25.87 9.13
N TYR A 154 -26.74 -25.99 10.08
CA TYR A 154 -25.63 -26.92 9.96
C TYR A 154 -26.01 -28.32 10.44
N LYS A 155 -25.51 -29.32 9.71
CA LYS A 155 -25.57 -30.74 10.07
C LYS A 155 -24.24 -31.39 9.72
N PHE A 156 -23.78 -32.34 10.53
CA PHE A 156 -22.59 -33.10 10.18
C PHE A 156 -22.86 -33.98 8.95
N ASN A 157 -21.84 -34.11 8.09
CA ASN A 157 -21.91 -35.07 6.98
C ASN A 157 -21.99 -36.51 7.53
N GLN A 158 -22.62 -37.43 6.80
CA GLN A 158 -22.83 -38.83 7.24
C GLN A 158 -21.53 -39.55 7.63
N ASP A 159 -20.40 -39.11 7.08
CA ASP A 159 -19.06 -39.68 7.32
C ASP A 159 -18.25 -38.98 8.44
N ASN A 160 -18.79 -37.95 9.10
CA ASN A 160 -18.07 -37.25 10.18
C ASN A 160 -18.96 -37.13 11.42
N SER A 161 -18.42 -37.55 12.58
CA SER A 161 -19.00 -37.23 13.89
C SER A 161 -18.23 -36.08 14.57
N PHE A 162 -18.88 -35.34 15.47
CA PHE A 162 -18.23 -34.34 16.33
C PHE A 162 -16.96 -34.91 17.00
N GLY A 163 -17.02 -36.16 17.49
CA GLY A 163 -15.89 -36.83 18.13
C GLY A 163 -14.72 -37.15 17.19
N GLU A 164 -14.95 -37.29 15.89
CA GLU A 164 -13.89 -37.54 14.89
C GLU A 164 -13.20 -36.25 14.46
N LEU A 165 -13.98 -35.17 14.31
CA LEU A 165 -13.45 -33.85 13.99
C LEU A 165 -12.63 -33.28 15.17
N SER A 166 -13.06 -33.52 16.41
CA SER A 166 -12.31 -33.13 17.61
C SER A 166 -10.91 -33.76 17.65
N LYS A 167 -10.77 -35.04 17.27
CA LYS A 167 -9.47 -35.73 17.21
C LYS A 167 -8.49 -35.15 16.17
N ARG A 168 -9.00 -34.57 15.07
CA ARG A 168 -8.17 -33.98 14.00
C ARG A 168 -7.65 -32.58 14.33
N SER A 169 -8.23 -31.89 15.31
CA SER A 169 -7.92 -30.49 15.65
C SER A 169 -6.57 -30.26 16.38
N SER A 170 -5.80 -31.31 16.67
CA SER A 170 -4.67 -31.28 17.61
C SER A 170 -3.53 -30.33 17.28
N LYS A 171 -3.33 -29.94 16.01
CA LYS A 171 -2.23 -29.04 15.60
C LYS A 171 -2.49 -27.56 15.90
N LEU A 172 -3.76 -27.12 15.99
CA LEU A 172 -4.13 -25.71 16.24
C LEU A 172 -4.22 -25.36 17.74
N LYS A 173 -4.14 -26.38 18.61
CA LYS A 173 -4.36 -26.23 20.05
C LYS A 173 -3.27 -25.39 20.73
N GLU A 174 -2.01 -25.44 20.27
CA GLU A 174 -0.87 -24.82 20.95
C GLU A 174 -0.88 -23.28 20.98
N GLU A 175 -1.42 -22.62 19.96
CA GLU A 175 -1.51 -21.16 19.94
C GLU A 175 -2.68 -20.64 20.78
N ILE A 176 -3.82 -21.33 20.71
CA ILE A 176 -5.04 -21.00 21.46
C ILE A 176 -4.85 -21.29 22.97
N LEU A 177 -4.08 -22.32 23.33
CA LEU A 177 -3.67 -22.63 24.71
C LEU A 177 -2.95 -21.46 25.42
N LYS A 178 -2.37 -20.51 24.68
CA LYS A 178 -1.75 -19.32 25.29
C LYS A 178 -2.78 -18.26 25.71
N LEU A 179 -4.02 -18.38 25.25
CA LEU A 179 -5.08 -17.39 25.44
C LEU A 179 -6.20 -17.87 26.36
N SER A 180 -6.34 -19.19 26.60
CA SER A 180 -7.32 -19.74 27.53
C SER A 180 -6.78 -21.01 28.22
N ASP A 181 -7.02 -21.10 29.53
CA ASP A 181 -6.63 -22.26 30.35
C ASP A 181 -7.66 -23.40 30.31
N LYS A 182 -8.85 -23.19 29.71
CA LYS A 182 -9.94 -24.17 29.66
C LYS A 182 -9.84 -25.03 28.41
N GLN A 183 -9.47 -26.30 28.59
CA GLN A 183 -9.30 -27.26 27.49
C GLN A 183 -10.53 -27.39 26.60
N GLU A 184 -11.74 -27.42 27.16
CA GLU A 184 -13.00 -27.53 26.39
C GLU A 184 -13.19 -26.35 25.42
N ILE A 185 -12.83 -25.14 25.84
CA ILE A 185 -12.93 -23.92 25.02
C ILE A 185 -11.91 -23.95 23.89
N VAL A 186 -10.66 -24.31 24.22
CA VAL A 186 -9.58 -24.45 23.25
C VAL A 186 -9.97 -25.45 22.16
N GLU A 187 -10.58 -26.57 22.56
CA GLU A 187 -11.02 -27.61 21.62
C GLU A 187 -12.15 -27.14 20.71
N LEU A 188 -13.16 -26.45 21.25
CA LEU A 188 -14.24 -25.87 20.46
C LEU A 188 -13.73 -24.84 19.45
N VAL A 189 -12.85 -23.93 19.85
CA VAL A 189 -12.29 -22.90 18.94
C VAL A 189 -11.39 -23.53 17.87
N SER A 190 -10.53 -24.48 18.26
CA SER A 190 -9.70 -25.23 17.31
C SER A 190 -10.55 -25.98 16.28
N LEU A 191 -11.70 -26.51 16.71
CA LEU A 191 -12.64 -27.20 15.86
C LEU A 191 -13.31 -26.27 14.84
N VAL A 192 -13.65 -25.03 15.23
CA VAL A 192 -14.18 -24.00 14.33
C VAL A 192 -13.19 -23.74 13.18
N PHE A 193 -11.92 -23.51 13.49
CA PHE A 193 -10.89 -23.28 12.46
C PHE A 193 -10.67 -24.50 11.56
N ASN A 194 -10.67 -25.70 12.12
CA ASN A 194 -10.55 -26.94 11.35
C ASN A 194 -11.73 -27.14 10.38
N VAL A 195 -12.96 -26.82 10.81
CA VAL A 195 -14.16 -26.94 9.97
C VAL A 195 -14.14 -25.92 8.82
N MET A 196 -13.78 -24.66 9.10
CA MET A 196 -13.70 -23.62 8.08
C MET A 196 -12.54 -23.83 7.08
N GLY A 197 -11.55 -24.65 7.43
CA GLY A 197 -10.47 -25.09 6.56
C GLY A 197 -9.40 -24.04 6.29
N ASP A 198 -8.24 -24.49 5.80
CA ASP A 198 -7.02 -23.68 5.65
C ASP A 198 -7.15 -22.49 4.69
N SER A 199 -8.07 -22.47 3.74
CA SER A 199 -8.16 -21.35 2.78
C SER A 199 -8.80 -20.10 3.37
N GLU A 200 -9.83 -20.26 4.22
CA GLU A 200 -10.42 -19.13 4.95
C GLU A 200 -9.70 -18.92 6.28
N ALA A 201 -9.30 -20.00 6.94
CA ALA A 201 -8.47 -19.92 8.12
C ALA A 201 -7.15 -19.23 7.80
N ASN A 202 -6.46 -19.42 6.67
CA ASN A 202 -5.25 -18.63 6.39
C ASN A 202 -5.53 -17.14 6.11
N ILE A 203 -6.74 -16.74 5.70
CA ILE A 203 -7.11 -15.32 5.58
C ILE A 203 -7.45 -14.73 6.97
N LEU A 204 -8.02 -15.55 7.86
CA LEU A 204 -8.41 -15.20 9.24
C LEU A 204 -7.26 -15.37 10.27
N SER A 205 -6.31 -16.25 10.01
CA SER A 205 -5.23 -16.75 10.87
C SER A 205 -3.85 -16.32 10.37
N THR A 206 -3.76 -15.58 9.25
CA THR A 206 -2.57 -14.77 8.99
C THR A 206 -2.56 -13.56 9.95
N LYS A 207 -2.29 -13.85 11.24
CA LYS A 207 -1.82 -12.95 12.30
C LYS A 207 -2.84 -12.07 13.05
N ASP A 208 -4.14 -12.37 13.06
CA ASP A 208 -5.08 -11.58 13.89
C ASP A 208 -5.52 -12.30 15.17
N ALA A 209 -4.71 -12.17 16.23
CA ALA A 209 -5.04 -12.66 17.58
C ALA A 209 -6.37 -12.11 18.13
N ALA A 210 -6.97 -11.10 17.49
CA ALA A 210 -8.29 -10.59 17.83
C ALA A 210 -9.41 -11.60 17.53
N VAL A 211 -9.31 -12.36 16.44
CA VAL A 211 -10.31 -13.37 16.07
C VAL A 211 -10.32 -14.50 17.09
N ASP A 212 -9.12 -14.97 17.48
CA ASP A 212 -8.97 -16.01 18.50
C ASP A 212 -9.61 -15.57 19.82
N ARG A 213 -9.28 -14.37 20.29
CA ARG A 213 -9.87 -13.80 21.51
C ARG A 213 -11.37 -13.66 21.41
N TYR A 214 -11.89 -13.17 20.28
CA TYR A 214 -13.33 -13.04 20.04
C TYR A 214 -14.04 -14.39 20.16
N LEU A 215 -13.51 -15.44 19.52
CA LEU A 215 -14.09 -16.78 19.59
C LEU A 215 -13.96 -17.41 20.97
N ILE A 216 -12.85 -17.20 21.67
CA ILE A 216 -12.66 -17.68 23.04
C ILE A 216 -13.68 -17.02 23.97
N SER A 217 -13.81 -15.69 23.96
CA SER A 217 -14.77 -14.95 24.81
C SER A 217 -16.21 -15.40 24.55
N LEU A 218 -16.59 -15.60 23.29
CA LEU A 218 -17.91 -16.12 22.94
C LEU A 218 -18.11 -17.58 23.37
N ALA A 219 -17.10 -18.44 23.18
CA ALA A 219 -17.17 -19.84 23.58
C ALA A 219 -17.30 -19.97 25.12
N GLU A 220 -16.63 -19.10 25.87
CA GLU A 220 -16.74 -19.04 27.33
C GLU A 220 -18.15 -18.64 27.76
N LEU A 221 -18.70 -17.59 27.14
CA LEU A 221 -20.05 -17.15 27.44
C LEU A 221 -21.10 -18.20 27.04
N LEU A 222 -20.98 -18.81 25.85
CA LEU A 222 -21.90 -19.86 25.38
C LEU A 222 -21.84 -21.13 26.24
N SER A 223 -20.70 -21.42 26.87
CA SER A 223 -20.57 -22.57 27.78
C SER A 223 -21.32 -22.39 29.10
N THR A 224 -21.77 -21.17 29.41
CA THR A 224 -22.66 -20.92 30.56
C THR A 224 -24.14 -21.20 30.26
N VAL A 225 -24.50 -21.38 28.98
CA VAL A 225 -25.86 -21.71 28.54
C VAL A 225 -26.01 -23.23 28.53
N SER A 226 -26.60 -23.78 29.59
CA SER A 226 -26.68 -25.23 29.84
C SER A 226 -27.47 -26.01 28.79
N GLU A 227 -28.38 -25.35 28.08
CA GLU A 227 -29.25 -25.97 27.07
C GLU A 227 -28.56 -26.20 25.71
N LEU A 228 -27.34 -25.66 25.52
CA LEU A 228 -26.55 -25.84 24.30
C LEU A 228 -25.62 -27.06 24.40
N SER A 229 -25.91 -28.11 23.61
CA SER A 229 -24.94 -29.18 23.37
C SER A 229 -23.66 -28.64 22.74
N GLU A 230 -22.53 -29.35 22.89
CA GLU A 230 -21.25 -28.96 22.28
C GLU A 230 -21.35 -28.76 20.77
N GLU A 231 -22.14 -29.60 20.09
CA GLU A 231 -22.42 -29.49 18.65
C GLU A 231 -23.13 -28.17 18.30
N LYS A 232 -24.15 -27.79 19.08
CA LYS A 232 -24.89 -26.54 18.87
C LYS A 232 -24.00 -25.33 19.18
N ARG A 233 -23.14 -25.41 20.19
CA ARG A 233 -22.13 -24.38 20.50
C ARG A 233 -21.18 -24.19 19.33
N LEU A 234 -20.66 -25.28 18.76
CA LEU A 234 -19.82 -25.23 17.56
C LEU A 234 -20.52 -24.53 16.40
N PHE A 235 -21.77 -24.90 16.09
CA PHE A 235 -22.50 -24.31 14.98
C PHE A 235 -22.78 -22.83 15.15
N ILE A 236 -23.10 -22.39 16.38
CA ILE A 236 -23.24 -20.97 16.71
C ILE A 236 -21.90 -20.25 16.54
N LEU A 237 -20.80 -20.82 17.03
CA LEU A 237 -19.46 -20.23 16.91
C LEU A 237 -19.02 -20.09 15.45
N ILE A 238 -19.32 -21.06 14.58
CA ILE A 238 -19.04 -20.96 13.13
C ILE A 238 -19.80 -19.76 12.55
N LYS A 239 -21.08 -19.59 12.89
CA LYS A 239 -21.87 -18.42 12.45
C LYS A 239 -21.28 -17.10 12.94
N LEU A 240 -20.93 -17.02 14.22
CA LEU A 240 -20.36 -15.82 14.82
C LEU A 240 -18.95 -15.51 14.26
N CYS A 241 -18.18 -16.54 13.90
CA CYS A 241 -16.91 -16.38 13.22
C CYS A 241 -17.11 -15.79 11.82
N LYS A 242 -17.99 -16.38 10.99
CA LYS A 242 -18.33 -15.84 9.66
C LYS A 242 -18.89 -14.42 9.74
N LEU A 243 -19.66 -14.10 10.79
CA LEU A 243 -20.14 -12.75 11.04
C LEU A 243 -18.96 -11.78 11.24
N TYR A 244 -17.97 -12.15 12.07
CA TYR A 244 -16.76 -11.35 12.26
C TYR A 244 -15.97 -11.18 10.94
N SER A 245 -15.82 -12.25 10.15
CA SER A 245 -15.10 -12.22 8.86
C SER A 245 -15.80 -11.36 7.81
N SER A 246 -17.13 -11.23 7.89
CA SER A 246 -17.92 -10.45 6.94
C SER A 246 -17.88 -8.94 7.23
N VAL A 247 -17.45 -8.55 8.43
CA VAL A 247 -17.42 -7.15 8.86
C VAL A 247 -16.16 -6.47 8.37
N LYS A 248 -16.32 -5.35 7.66
CA LYS A 248 -15.22 -4.46 7.31
C LYS A 248 -14.76 -3.72 8.55
N GLN A 249 -13.67 -4.19 9.16
CA GLN A 249 -13.15 -3.64 10.41
C GLN A 249 -12.82 -2.14 10.31
N GLU A 250 -12.29 -1.68 9.18
CA GLU A 250 -11.99 -0.27 8.95
C GLU A 250 -13.25 0.61 8.95
N GLU A 251 -14.33 0.12 8.35
CA GLU A 251 -15.63 0.79 8.34
C GLU A 251 -16.22 0.86 9.76
N LEU A 252 -16.13 -0.22 10.54
CA LEU A 252 -16.58 -0.25 11.94
C LEU A 252 -15.79 0.74 12.81
N VAL A 253 -14.45 0.74 12.69
CA VAL A 253 -13.57 1.67 13.41
C VAL A 253 -13.91 3.12 13.04
N TYR A 254 -14.15 3.38 11.75
CA TYR A 254 -14.57 4.70 11.28
C TYR A 254 -15.90 5.13 11.90
N LYS A 255 -16.93 4.26 11.85
CA LYS A 255 -18.24 4.54 12.45
C LYS A 255 -18.15 4.84 13.94
N ILE A 256 -17.37 4.07 14.70
CA ILE A 256 -17.18 4.30 16.14
C ILE A 256 -16.52 5.66 16.36
N ASN A 257 -15.40 5.94 15.69
CA ASN A 257 -14.67 7.19 15.85
C ASN A 257 -15.50 8.41 15.44
N ARG A 258 -16.26 8.32 14.35
CA ARG A 258 -17.14 9.40 13.88
C ARG A 258 -18.29 9.64 14.87
N SER A 259 -18.85 8.57 15.43
CA SER A 259 -19.86 8.67 16.49
C SER A 259 -19.32 9.33 17.76
N LEU A 260 -18.08 9.04 18.12
CA LEU A 260 -17.40 9.68 19.25
C LEU A 260 -17.10 11.15 18.96
N GLU A 261 -16.63 11.48 17.76
CA GLU A 261 -16.35 12.87 17.37
C GLU A 261 -17.60 13.76 17.43
N ASP A 262 -18.75 13.23 17.01
CA ASP A 262 -20.00 13.98 16.97
C ASP A 262 -20.64 14.16 18.36
N LYS A 263 -20.41 13.24 19.31
CA LYS A 263 -21.04 13.29 20.65
C LYS A 263 -20.12 13.67 21.81
N LEU A 264 -18.80 13.53 21.67
CA LEU A 264 -17.83 13.65 22.76
C LEU A 264 -16.88 14.83 22.50
N GLU A 265 -16.97 15.89 23.32
CA GLU A 265 -16.13 17.08 23.16
C GLU A 265 -14.64 16.75 23.39
N SER A 266 -14.35 15.84 24.33
CA SER A 266 -12.98 15.40 24.64
C SER A 266 -12.34 14.58 23.52
N PHE A 267 -13.09 14.12 22.52
CA PHE A 267 -12.56 13.19 21.50
C PHE A 267 -11.39 13.77 20.69
N LYS A 268 -11.40 15.09 20.43
CA LYS A 268 -10.28 15.78 19.76
C LYS A 268 -8.99 15.70 20.57
N HIS A 269 -9.11 15.89 21.90
CA HIS A 269 -8.00 15.75 22.83
C HIS A 269 -7.47 14.31 22.82
N ILE A 270 -8.36 13.32 22.96
CA ILE A 270 -7.98 11.90 22.97
C ILE A 270 -7.29 11.50 21.65
N THR A 271 -7.80 11.94 20.51
CA THR A 271 -7.22 11.64 19.19
C THR A 271 -5.85 12.30 19.00
N SER A 272 -5.65 13.50 19.54
CA SER A 272 -4.35 14.20 19.49
C SER A 272 -3.23 13.46 20.23
N GLN A 273 -3.58 12.52 21.12
CA GLN A 273 -2.61 11.72 21.87
C GLN A 273 -2.10 10.49 21.10
N GLY A 274 -2.54 10.28 19.86
CA GLY A 274 -1.97 9.24 18.99
C GLY A 274 -2.38 7.80 19.35
N VAL A 275 -3.55 7.61 19.97
CA VAL A 275 -4.07 6.27 20.27
C VAL A 275 -4.36 5.51 18.97
N ASN A 276 -3.83 4.30 18.83
CA ASN A 276 -4.18 3.41 17.72
C ASN A 276 -5.55 2.76 17.97
N TRP A 277 -6.59 3.42 17.48
CA TRP A 277 -7.99 3.01 17.64
C TRP A 277 -8.29 1.63 17.07
N SER A 278 -7.71 1.28 15.92
CA SER A 278 -7.92 -0.03 15.30
C SER A 278 -7.42 -1.15 16.20
N ALA A 279 -6.19 -1.03 16.73
CA ALA A 279 -5.63 -2.00 17.67
C ALA A 279 -6.42 -2.05 18.99
N TYR A 280 -6.89 -0.89 19.48
CA TYR A 280 -7.71 -0.80 20.68
C TYR A 280 -9.03 -1.55 20.53
N TYR A 281 -9.81 -1.27 19.48
CA TYR A 281 -11.11 -1.92 19.28
C TYR A 281 -10.99 -3.42 19.01
N LYS A 282 -9.95 -3.87 18.29
CA LYS A 282 -9.64 -5.29 18.12
C LYS A 282 -9.42 -6.04 19.43
N LYS A 283 -8.84 -5.36 20.45
CA LYS A 283 -8.70 -5.92 21.80
C LYS A 283 -10.00 -5.81 22.60
N LEU A 284 -10.69 -4.67 22.50
CA LEU A 284 -11.86 -4.35 23.31
C LEU A 284 -13.07 -5.21 22.97
N ILE A 285 -13.39 -5.39 21.69
CA ILE A 285 -14.62 -6.07 21.24
C ILE A 285 -14.75 -7.49 21.85
N PRO A 286 -13.72 -8.35 21.83
CA PRO A 286 -13.75 -9.64 22.54
C PRO A 286 -14.08 -9.51 24.04
N GLU A 287 -13.45 -8.56 24.71
CA GLU A 287 -13.57 -8.33 26.16
C GLU A 287 -14.99 -7.87 26.56
N LEU A 288 -15.78 -7.31 25.63
CA LEU A 288 -17.18 -6.94 25.87
C LEU A 288 -18.08 -8.16 26.11
N PHE A 289 -17.75 -9.32 25.53
CA PHE A 289 -18.56 -10.54 25.68
C PHE A 289 -18.17 -11.35 26.91
N PHE A 290 -16.90 -11.26 27.33
CA PHE A 290 -16.43 -11.99 28.51
C PHE A 290 -15.24 -11.27 29.16
N GLY A 291 -15.35 -11.04 30.47
CA GLY A 291 -14.26 -10.50 31.31
C GLY A 291 -14.47 -9.08 31.84
N MET A 292 -15.28 -8.25 31.15
CA MET A 292 -15.57 -6.87 31.56
C MET A 292 -16.82 -6.73 32.43
N PHE A 293 -17.85 -7.53 32.19
CA PHE A 293 -19.16 -7.42 32.84
C PHE A 293 -19.51 -8.67 33.64
N ASP A 294 -20.52 -8.55 34.51
CA ASP A 294 -21.15 -9.70 35.17
C ASP A 294 -21.77 -10.64 34.13
N LEU A 295 -21.96 -11.90 34.50
CA LEU A 295 -22.45 -12.93 33.59
C LEU A 295 -23.82 -12.59 33.00
N ASP A 296 -24.77 -12.13 33.84
CA ASP A 296 -26.12 -11.79 33.39
C ASP A 296 -26.12 -10.64 32.38
N VAL A 297 -25.25 -9.65 32.58
CA VAL A 297 -25.07 -8.53 31.66
C VAL A 297 -24.43 -9.00 30.36
N SER A 298 -23.39 -9.84 30.44
CA SER A 298 -22.71 -10.41 29.29
C SER A 298 -23.67 -11.24 28.43
N LEU A 299 -24.57 -12.01 29.05
CA LEU A 299 -25.62 -12.76 28.35
C LEU A 299 -26.59 -11.83 27.63
N LYS A 300 -27.03 -10.73 28.26
CA LYS A 300 -27.90 -9.74 27.60
C LYS A 300 -27.20 -9.01 26.45
N ILE A 301 -25.89 -8.74 26.59
CA ILE A 301 -25.07 -8.18 25.50
C ILE A 301 -25.04 -9.14 24.32
N LEU A 302 -24.85 -10.44 24.56
CA LEU A 302 -24.92 -11.45 23.51
C LEU A 302 -26.33 -11.58 22.93
N ASP A 303 -27.36 -11.54 23.77
CA ASP A 303 -28.76 -11.58 23.35
C ASP A 303 -29.04 -10.43 22.35
N LEU A 304 -28.64 -9.18 22.65
CA LEU A 304 -28.78 -8.03 21.74
C LEU A 304 -27.88 -8.13 20.50
N PHE A 305 -26.62 -8.55 20.67
CA PHE A 305 -25.68 -8.74 19.57
C PHE A 305 -26.16 -9.76 18.54
N VAL A 306 -26.87 -10.81 18.95
CA VAL A 306 -27.45 -11.79 18.03
C VAL A 306 -28.53 -11.18 17.13
N PHE A 307 -29.23 -10.12 17.57
CA PHE A 307 -30.25 -9.45 16.76
C PHE A 307 -29.71 -8.24 15.99
N GLU A 308 -28.81 -7.46 16.57
CA GLU A 308 -28.34 -6.18 15.99
C GLU A 308 -26.90 -6.24 15.43
N GLY A 309 -26.12 -7.27 15.77
CA GLY A 309 -24.74 -7.41 15.31
C GLY A 309 -23.77 -6.36 15.86
N PHE A 310 -22.73 -6.05 15.08
CA PHE A 310 -21.65 -5.15 15.50
C PHE A 310 -22.08 -3.69 15.70
N ASP A 311 -23.21 -3.28 15.13
CA ASP A 311 -23.78 -1.95 15.35
C ASP A 311 -24.17 -1.76 16.83
N PHE A 312 -24.57 -2.83 17.53
CA PHE A 312 -24.82 -2.78 18.96
C PHE A 312 -23.53 -2.62 19.78
N CYS A 313 -22.44 -3.29 19.39
CA CYS A 313 -21.13 -3.09 20.02
C CYS A 313 -20.68 -1.63 19.92
N LEU A 314 -20.94 -0.96 18.79
CA LEU A 314 -20.66 0.47 18.64
C LEU A 314 -21.42 1.31 19.68
N ARG A 315 -22.71 1.04 19.91
CA ARG A 315 -23.49 1.76 20.93
C ARG A 315 -22.95 1.54 22.34
N LEU A 316 -22.56 0.31 22.67
CA LEU A 316 -21.95 -0.01 23.97
C LEU A 316 -20.65 0.77 24.18
N ILE A 317 -19.79 0.82 23.16
CA ILE A 317 -18.54 1.57 23.20
C ILE A 317 -18.85 3.06 23.37
N LEU A 318 -19.72 3.63 22.52
CA LEU A 318 -20.11 5.03 22.58
C LEU A 318 -20.63 5.43 23.96
N ARG A 319 -21.49 4.59 24.56
CA ARG A 319 -22.02 4.79 25.91
C ARG A 319 -20.91 4.82 26.96
N ALA A 320 -19.95 3.90 26.90
CA ALA A 320 -18.83 3.86 27.85
C ALA A 320 -17.94 5.11 27.75
N PHE A 321 -17.73 5.64 26.54
CA PHE A 321 -17.02 6.91 26.35
C PHE A 321 -17.80 8.11 26.91
N LEU A 322 -19.11 8.20 26.63
CA LEU A 322 -19.95 9.30 27.12
C LEU A 322 -20.01 9.34 28.65
N GLN A 323 -20.11 8.18 29.30
CA GLN A 323 -20.13 8.10 30.76
C GLN A 323 -18.83 8.63 31.39
N ASN A 324 -17.71 8.51 30.68
CA ASN A 324 -16.38 8.86 31.18
C ASN A 324 -15.82 10.16 30.57
N ASP A 325 -16.62 10.95 29.85
CA ASP A 325 -16.14 12.10 29.07
C ASP A 325 -15.27 13.06 29.90
N THR A 326 -15.76 13.46 31.08
CA THR A 326 -15.03 14.37 31.98
C THR A 326 -13.70 13.78 32.45
N LYS A 327 -13.65 12.47 32.72
CA LYS A 327 -12.44 11.77 33.16
C LYS A 327 -11.47 11.65 31.98
N LEU A 328 -11.95 11.30 30.80
CA LEU A 328 -11.15 11.20 29.58
C LEU A 328 -10.51 12.53 29.18
N GLY A 329 -11.24 13.65 29.30
CA GLY A 329 -10.70 14.98 29.04
C GLY A 329 -9.56 15.39 29.98
N SER A 330 -9.54 14.86 31.21
CA SER A 330 -8.49 15.15 32.19
C SER A 330 -7.23 14.29 32.05
N LEU A 331 -7.31 13.16 31.34
CA LEU A 331 -6.23 12.18 31.23
C LEU A 331 -5.37 12.43 29.98
N SER A 332 -4.08 12.13 30.09
CA SER A 332 -3.12 12.28 29.00
C SER A 332 -2.08 11.15 28.96
N GLY A 333 -1.66 10.77 27.75
CA GLY A 333 -0.59 9.83 27.47
C GLY A 333 -0.87 8.44 28.03
N ASP A 334 0.11 7.87 28.74
CA ASP A 334 0.02 6.52 29.29
C ASP A 334 -1.13 6.35 30.31
N ASN A 335 -1.50 7.42 31.03
CA ASN A 335 -2.61 7.37 31.98
C ASN A 335 -3.96 7.18 31.27
N LEU A 336 -4.13 7.79 30.10
CA LEU A 336 -5.31 7.57 29.26
C LEU A 336 -5.35 6.13 28.75
N LEU A 337 -4.24 5.63 28.20
CA LEU A 337 -4.16 4.25 27.71
C LEU A 337 -4.41 3.23 28.83
N THR A 338 -3.83 3.45 30.01
CA THR A 338 -4.04 2.59 31.19
C THR A 338 -5.51 2.59 31.60
N PHE A 339 -6.17 3.76 31.59
CA PHE A 339 -7.58 3.86 31.92
C PHE A 339 -8.48 3.18 30.86
N LEU A 340 -8.23 3.40 29.57
CA LEU A 340 -8.99 2.78 28.48
C LEU A 340 -8.89 1.25 28.46
N GLN A 341 -7.79 0.70 28.98
CA GLN A 341 -7.55 -0.75 29.10
C GLN A 341 -8.00 -1.33 30.43
N SER A 342 -8.38 -0.50 31.41
CA SER A 342 -8.79 -0.99 32.72
C SER A 342 -10.27 -1.34 32.73
N LYS A 343 -10.65 -2.28 33.62
CA LYS A 343 -12.07 -2.59 33.87
C LYS A 343 -12.83 -1.39 34.42
N GLU A 344 -12.12 -0.39 34.96
CA GLU A 344 -12.73 0.83 35.48
C GLU A 344 -13.43 1.64 34.38
N PHE A 345 -13.02 1.48 33.12
CA PHE A 345 -13.68 2.17 32.00
C PHE A 345 -15.15 1.77 31.87
N PHE A 346 -15.50 0.53 32.25
CA PHE A 346 -16.87 0.03 32.23
C PHE A 346 -17.52 -0.03 33.62
N SER A 347 -16.82 0.35 34.69
CA SER A 347 -17.23 0.09 36.08
C SER A 347 -18.26 1.07 36.66
N GLY A 348 -19.10 1.68 35.84
CA GLY A 348 -20.20 2.55 36.30
C GLY A 348 -21.52 1.79 36.48
N PRO A 349 -22.62 2.45 36.93
CA PRO A 349 -23.96 1.86 36.84
C PRO A 349 -24.21 1.51 35.39
N PHE A 350 -24.20 0.23 35.03
CA PHE A 350 -24.32 -0.22 33.65
C PHE A 350 -25.78 -0.52 33.35
N ASP A 351 -26.47 0.43 32.71
CA ASP A 351 -27.80 0.21 32.16
C ASP A 351 -27.71 0.09 30.64
N LEU A 352 -28.10 -1.07 30.13
CA LEU A 352 -28.19 -1.34 28.70
C LEU A 352 -29.21 -0.45 28.00
N ARG A 353 -30.22 0.06 28.73
CA ARG A 353 -31.23 0.98 28.19
C ARG A 353 -30.59 2.26 27.64
N GLU A 354 -29.64 2.84 28.38
CA GLU A 354 -28.94 4.06 27.96
C GLU A 354 -28.17 3.83 26.66
N ALA A 355 -27.60 2.63 26.45
CA ALA A 355 -26.91 2.30 25.22
C ALA A 355 -27.88 2.18 24.03
N LEU A 356 -29.08 1.64 24.25
CA LEU A 356 -30.08 1.49 23.19
C LEU A 356 -30.69 2.84 22.75
N GLU A 357 -30.80 3.80 23.67
CA GLU A 357 -31.25 5.17 23.38
C GLU A 357 -30.25 5.97 22.51
N LEU A 358 -29.02 5.49 22.35
CA LEU A 358 -28.03 6.14 21.49
C LEU A 358 -28.27 5.78 20.02
N GLU A 359 -28.70 6.77 19.24
CA GLU A 359 -28.89 6.62 17.78
C GLU A 359 -27.85 7.45 16.99
N PRO A 360 -26.60 6.97 16.83
CA PRO A 360 -25.67 7.57 15.88
C PRO A 360 -26.14 7.36 14.42
N PRO A 361 -25.99 8.35 13.52
CA PRO A 361 -26.41 8.25 12.12
C PRO A 361 -25.48 7.36 11.28
N LEU A 362 -25.57 6.04 11.47
CA LEU A 362 -24.64 5.07 10.85
C LEU A 362 -24.66 5.09 9.33
N ILE A 363 -25.82 5.24 8.69
CA ILE A 363 -25.93 5.28 7.21
C ILE A 363 -25.12 6.46 6.65
N THR A 364 -25.15 7.61 7.32
CA THR A 364 -24.38 8.78 6.91
C THR A 364 -22.89 8.47 7.00
N TYR A 365 -22.43 7.90 8.10
CA TYR A 365 -21.01 7.56 8.30
C TYR A 365 -20.53 6.49 7.32
N GLU A 366 -21.36 5.49 6.99
CA GLU A 366 -21.04 4.48 5.98
C GLU A 366 -20.88 5.12 4.60
N ASN A 367 -21.82 5.98 4.21
CA ASN A 367 -21.74 6.71 2.94
C ASN A 367 -20.49 7.60 2.88
N GLU A 368 -20.16 8.30 3.98
CA GLU A 368 -18.93 9.09 4.11
C GLU A 368 -17.68 8.21 3.92
N PHE A 369 -17.63 7.05 4.59
CA PHE A 369 -16.53 6.09 4.47
C PHE A 369 -16.36 5.61 3.03
N TYR A 370 -17.44 5.17 2.39
CA TYR A 370 -17.38 4.66 1.01
C TYR A 370 -17.06 5.74 -0.01
N LEU A 371 -17.53 6.97 0.18
CA LEU A 371 -17.12 8.11 -0.65
C LEU A 371 -15.64 8.42 -0.48
N MET A 372 -15.12 8.38 0.75
CA MET A 372 -13.69 8.58 1.02
C MET A 372 -12.84 7.48 0.37
N GLU A 373 -13.24 6.23 0.51
CA GLU A 373 -12.56 5.07 -0.09
C GLU A 373 -12.56 5.16 -1.62
N ALA A 374 -13.71 5.47 -2.22
CA ALA A 374 -13.83 5.63 -3.67
C ALA A 374 -12.98 6.80 -4.21
N ASN A 375 -12.96 7.93 -3.50
CA ASN A 375 -12.13 9.08 -3.86
C ASN A 375 -10.63 8.78 -3.74
N SER A 376 -10.22 8.08 -2.67
CA SER A 376 -8.84 7.62 -2.48
C SER A 376 -8.40 6.68 -3.60
N LEU A 377 -9.25 5.72 -3.96
CA LEU A 377 -8.98 4.78 -5.05
C LEU A 377 -8.88 5.49 -6.41
N SER A 378 -9.77 6.46 -6.68
CA SER A 378 -9.71 7.26 -7.90
C SER A 378 -8.46 8.12 -7.96
N ASN A 379 -8.05 8.73 -6.83
CA ASN A 379 -6.83 9.54 -6.79
C ASN A 379 -5.59 8.68 -7.01
N ASN A 380 -5.50 7.53 -6.34
CA ASN A 380 -4.41 6.57 -6.53
C ASN A 380 -4.32 6.09 -7.99
N LYS A 381 -5.46 5.79 -8.64
CA LYS A 381 -5.49 5.43 -10.06
C LYS A 381 -4.95 6.55 -10.96
N ASN A 382 -5.27 7.81 -10.65
CA ASN A 382 -4.74 8.96 -11.39
C ASN A 382 -3.22 9.11 -11.17
N GLU A 383 -2.75 8.96 -9.93
CA GLU A 383 -1.31 8.96 -9.62
C GLU A 383 -0.57 7.83 -10.33
N LEU A 384 -1.12 6.62 -10.36
CA LEU A 384 -0.58 5.49 -11.09
C LEU A 384 -0.50 5.76 -12.59
N ARG A 385 -1.54 6.39 -13.17
CA ARG A 385 -1.52 6.80 -14.58
C ARG A 385 -0.43 7.82 -14.85
N ASN A 386 -0.30 8.84 -14.01
CA ASN A 386 0.75 9.84 -14.13
C ASN A 386 2.14 9.21 -14.02
N LEU A 387 2.34 8.27 -13.10
CA LEU A 387 3.59 7.52 -12.98
C LEU A 387 3.89 6.67 -14.22
N SER A 388 2.86 6.05 -14.81
CA SER A 388 3.00 5.30 -16.06
C SER A 388 3.40 6.21 -17.22
N GLU A 389 2.76 7.38 -17.35
CA GLU A 389 3.10 8.37 -18.39
C GLU A 389 4.55 8.85 -18.25
N VAL A 390 4.98 9.18 -17.03
CA VAL A 390 6.38 9.56 -16.74
C VAL A 390 7.34 8.41 -17.04
N HIS A 391 6.95 7.16 -16.73
CA HIS A 391 7.76 5.99 -17.05
C HIS A 391 7.98 5.83 -18.56
N ASP A 392 6.92 6.00 -19.35
CA ASP A 392 6.97 5.93 -20.81
C ASP A 392 7.84 7.06 -21.40
N GLU A 393 7.72 8.28 -20.86
CA GLU A 393 8.59 9.41 -21.24
C GLU A 393 10.07 9.15 -20.93
N LEU A 394 10.37 8.58 -19.76
CA LEU A 394 11.73 8.21 -19.37
C LEU A 394 12.30 7.11 -20.26
N LEU A 395 11.49 6.10 -20.63
CA LEU A 395 11.89 5.07 -21.58
C LEU A 395 12.23 5.67 -22.94
N LEU A 396 11.41 6.60 -23.44
CA LEU A 396 11.66 7.30 -24.69
C LEU A 396 12.96 8.12 -24.61
N LYS A 397 13.20 8.81 -23.48
CA LYS A 397 14.44 9.56 -23.24
C LYS A 397 15.67 8.66 -23.16
N ILE A 398 15.58 7.51 -22.49
CA ILE A 398 16.66 6.52 -22.41
C ILE A 398 16.99 6.01 -23.82
N ASN A 399 15.97 5.68 -24.62
CA ASN A 399 16.20 5.22 -25.99
C ASN A 399 16.84 6.31 -26.85
N ASN A 400 16.41 7.56 -26.73
CA ASN A 400 17.04 8.68 -27.42
C ASN A 400 18.51 8.87 -26.99
N MET A 401 18.81 8.81 -25.70
CA MET A 401 20.19 8.88 -25.20
C MET A 401 21.06 7.72 -25.68
N LYS A 402 20.50 6.50 -25.79
CA LYS A 402 21.22 5.36 -26.37
C LYS A 402 21.60 5.63 -27.83
N VAL A 403 20.67 6.12 -28.64
CA VAL A 403 20.95 6.51 -30.03
C VAL A 403 22.06 7.56 -30.09
N GLN A 404 22.01 8.60 -29.25
CA GLN A 404 23.07 9.62 -29.19
C GLN A 404 24.44 9.04 -28.78
N ILE A 405 24.47 8.06 -27.86
CA ILE A 405 25.70 7.37 -27.47
C ILE A 405 26.24 6.54 -28.63
N GLU A 406 25.38 5.84 -29.37
CA GLU A 406 25.79 5.07 -30.56
C GLU A 406 26.35 5.99 -31.65
N GLU A 407 25.72 7.14 -31.90
CA GLU A 407 26.23 8.17 -32.82
C GLU A 407 27.60 8.72 -32.37
N LEU A 408 27.75 9.03 -31.08
CA LEU A 408 29.03 9.48 -30.51
C LEU A 408 30.11 8.39 -30.58
N GLN A 409 29.77 7.13 -30.35
CA GLN A 409 30.71 6.02 -30.51
C GLN A 409 31.16 5.87 -31.96
N SER A 410 30.23 5.96 -32.92
CA SER A 410 30.56 5.91 -34.35
C SER A 410 31.50 7.05 -34.74
N THR A 411 31.15 8.29 -34.38
CA THR A 411 32.01 9.45 -34.68
C THR A 411 33.37 9.35 -34.01
N HIS A 412 33.45 8.84 -32.78
CA HIS A 412 34.73 8.59 -32.11
C HIS A 412 35.57 7.53 -32.86
N THR A 413 34.96 6.45 -33.34
CA THR A 413 35.67 5.45 -34.15
C THR A 413 36.17 6.03 -35.47
N GLU A 414 35.39 6.87 -36.14
CA GLU A 414 35.81 7.56 -37.37
C GLU A 414 36.97 8.51 -37.11
N ILE A 415 36.90 9.34 -36.07
CA ILE A 415 37.99 10.26 -35.69
C ILE A 415 39.25 9.47 -35.34
N SER A 416 39.12 8.36 -34.61
CA SER A 416 40.25 7.50 -34.27
C SER A 416 40.91 6.91 -35.52
N GLN A 417 40.11 6.43 -36.49
CA GLN A 417 40.62 5.91 -37.76
C GLN A 417 41.33 7.01 -38.57
N GLN A 418 40.73 8.20 -38.66
CA GLN A 418 41.36 9.35 -39.33
C GLN A 418 42.68 9.71 -38.64
N SER A 419 42.73 9.72 -37.31
CA SER A 419 43.97 10.00 -36.56
C SER A 419 45.06 8.96 -36.84
N GLU A 420 44.69 7.68 -36.94
CA GLU A 420 45.61 6.60 -37.32
C GLU A 420 46.17 6.84 -38.73
N GLU A 421 45.30 7.16 -39.69
CA GLU A 421 45.67 7.46 -41.07
C GLU A 421 46.58 8.71 -41.16
N TYR A 422 46.27 9.76 -40.42
CA TYR A 422 47.12 10.95 -40.32
C TYR A 422 48.49 10.63 -39.73
N ASN A 423 48.58 9.79 -38.69
CA ASN A 423 49.85 9.37 -38.12
C ASN A 423 50.67 8.55 -39.13
N VAL A 424 50.05 7.62 -39.86
CA VAL A 424 50.73 6.87 -40.94
C VAL A 424 51.25 7.84 -42.00
N ASN A 425 50.43 8.76 -42.49
CA ASN A 425 50.82 9.75 -43.48
C ASN A 425 51.96 10.65 -42.99
N LEU A 426 51.95 11.04 -41.70
CA LEU A 426 53.02 11.83 -41.08
C LEU A 426 54.33 11.04 -41.05
N THR A 427 54.31 9.78 -40.61
CA THR A 427 55.50 8.92 -40.58
C THR A 427 56.06 8.69 -41.99
N GLU A 428 55.20 8.48 -42.99
CA GLU A 428 55.64 8.39 -44.39
C GLU A 428 56.31 9.68 -44.88
N ALA A 429 55.72 10.83 -44.54
CA ALA A 429 56.27 12.14 -44.90
C ALA A 429 57.63 12.38 -44.22
N GLU A 430 57.80 11.96 -42.96
CA GLU A 430 59.07 12.02 -42.24
C GLU A 430 60.13 11.13 -42.88
N VAL A 431 59.77 9.90 -43.29
CA VAL A 431 60.67 9.00 -44.02
C VAL A 431 61.07 9.61 -45.36
N LYS A 432 60.11 10.13 -46.14
CA LYS A 432 60.38 10.83 -47.40
C LYS A 432 61.30 12.03 -47.19
N ARG A 433 61.06 12.83 -46.14
CA ARG A 433 61.91 13.97 -45.79
C ARG A 433 63.34 13.53 -45.46
N LYS A 434 63.50 12.46 -44.69
CA LYS A 434 64.82 11.89 -44.36
C LYS A 434 65.56 11.42 -45.62
N ASN A 435 64.88 10.70 -46.50
CA ASN A 435 65.45 10.24 -47.77
C ASN A 435 65.89 11.41 -48.66
N LEU A 436 65.08 12.48 -48.75
CA LEU A 436 65.43 13.68 -49.50
C LEU A 436 66.61 14.44 -48.89
N ILE A 437 66.74 14.47 -47.56
CA ILE A 437 67.91 15.05 -46.89
C ILE A 437 69.17 14.23 -47.23
N GLU A 438 69.11 12.90 -47.15
CA GLU A 438 70.22 12.02 -47.53
C GLU A 438 70.60 12.18 -49.01
N GLU A 439 69.62 12.32 -49.90
CA GLU A 439 69.85 12.56 -51.31
C GLU A 439 70.48 13.94 -51.54
N LYS A 440 69.97 14.98 -50.87
CA LYS A 440 70.55 16.33 -50.88
C LYS A 440 72.02 16.30 -50.43
N GLU A 441 72.34 15.60 -49.34
CA GLU A 441 73.72 15.46 -48.86
C GLU A 441 74.61 14.73 -49.86
N LYS A 442 74.12 13.66 -50.50
CA LYS A 442 74.85 12.95 -51.56
C LYS A 442 75.10 13.85 -52.76
N LEU A 443 74.10 14.64 -53.17
CA LEU A 443 74.22 15.57 -54.28
C LEU A 443 75.16 16.72 -53.95
N GLN A 444 75.11 17.24 -52.72
CA GLN A 444 76.01 18.27 -52.24
C GLN A 444 77.47 17.78 -52.23
N LYS A 445 77.74 16.58 -51.71
CA LYS A 445 79.08 15.96 -51.78
C LYS A 445 79.56 15.77 -53.22
N LYS A 446 78.67 15.35 -54.14
CA LYS A 446 78.99 15.25 -55.57
C LYS A 446 79.31 16.63 -56.17
N TYR A 447 78.54 17.65 -55.82
CA TYR A 447 78.74 19.01 -56.31
C TYR A 447 80.08 19.56 -55.81
N GLU A 448 80.34 19.50 -54.50
CA GLU A 448 81.62 19.90 -53.88
C GLU A 448 82.82 19.20 -54.53
N HIS A 449 82.70 17.90 -54.82
CA HIS A 449 83.73 17.15 -55.53
C HIS A 449 83.95 17.66 -56.96
N LEU A 450 82.88 18.01 -57.68
CA LEU A 450 82.94 18.55 -59.03
C LEU A 450 83.55 19.96 -59.04
N THR A 451 83.15 20.83 -58.11
CA THR A 451 83.69 22.20 -57.98
C THR A 451 85.17 22.16 -57.57
N MET A 452 85.57 21.23 -56.71
CA MET A 452 86.98 21.05 -56.36
C MET A 452 87.81 20.58 -57.56
N LYS A 453 87.27 19.68 -58.39
CA LYS A 453 87.91 19.23 -59.63
C LYS A 453 88.04 20.37 -60.66
N GLU A 454 87.01 21.20 -60.80
CA GLU A 454 87.01 22.37 -61.68
C GLU A 454 87.96 23.47 -61.18
N ASN A 455 87.98 23.75 -59.88
CA ASN A 455 88.95 24.65 -59.27
C ASN A 455 90.39 24.15 -59.46
N LEU A 456 90.64 22.84 -59.34
CA LEU A 456 91.96 22.27 -59.61
C LEU A 456 92.38 22.52 -61.07
N ALA A 457 91.48 22.33 -62.03
CA ALA A 457 91.74 22.59 -63.45
C ALA A 457 92.02 24.09 -63.72
N ASN A 458 91.26 24.99 -63.12
CA ASN A 458 91.49 26.43 -63.23
C ASN A 458 92.83 26.86 -62.61
N THR A 459 93.22 26.25 -61.48
CA THR A 459 94.49 26.55 -60.82
C THR A 459 95.69 26.07 -61.66
N ILE A 460 95.58 24.91 -62.31
CA ILE A 460 96.60 24.41 -63.23
C ILE A 460 96.76 25.37 -64.42
N LYS A 461 95.64 25.80 -65.02
CA LYS A 461 95.65 26.73 -66.16
C LYS A 461 96.20 28.11 -65.78
N ALA A 462 95.82 28.64 -64.61
CA ALA A 462 96.37 29.90 -64.11
C ALA A 462 97.88 29.80 -63.84
N ASN A 463 98.37 28.67 -63.32
CA ASN A 463 99.80 28.44 -63.15
C ASN A 463 100.55 28.37 -64.48
N GLU A 464 99.96 27.77 -65.51
CA GLU A 464 100.53 27.77 -66.87
C GLU A 464 100.64 29.20 -67.42
N GLU A 465 99.59 30.00 -67.28
CA GLU A 465 99.58 31.42 -67.69
C GLU A 465 100.60 32.26 -66.90
N PHE A 466 100.71 32.07 -65.57
CA PHE A 466 101.74 32.73 -64.77
C PHE A 466 103.16 32.31 -65.17
N SER A 467 103.37 31.04 -65.52
CA SER A 467 104.65 30.53 -66.00
C SER A 467 105.06 31.11 -67.36
N GLN A 468 104.09 31.36 -68.24
CA GLN A 468 104.30 32.11 -69.49
C GLN A 468 104.63 33.59 -69.22
N ARG A 469 103.87 34.25 -68.34
CA ARG A 469 104.09 35.65 -67.98
C ARG A 469 105.44 35.88 -67.29
N ASN A 470 105.88 34.94 -66.46
CA ASN A 470 107.22 34.98 -65.85
C ASN A 470 108.34 34.84 -66.90
N ARG A 471 108.13 34.03 -67.94
CA ARG A 471 109.08 33.96 -69.08
C ARG A 471 109.15 35.27 -69.86
N GLU A 472 108.01 35.92 -70.09
CA GLU A 472 107.96 37.24 -70.75
C GLU A 472 108.62 38.34 -69.90
N LEU A 473 108.36 38.35 -68.59
CA LEU A 473 109.00 39.30 -67.66
C LEU A 473 110.52 39.08 -67.56
N GLN A 474 110.99 37.83 -67.62
CA GLN A 474 112.43 37.53 -67.71
C GLN A 474 113.05 38.09 -69.01
N GLN A 475 112.36 37.96 -70.15
CA GLN A 475 112.81 38.56 -71.41
C GLN A 475 112.84 40.09 -71.35
N GLN A 476 111.85 40.73 -70.70
CA GLN A 476 111.84 42.18 -70.50
C GLN A 476 112.96 42.66 -69.58
N LEU A 477 113.31 41.88 -68.55
CA LEU A 477 114.44 42.15 -67.67
C LEU A 477 115.79 42.08 -68.39
N GLU A 478 115.97 41.11 -69.30
CA GLU A 478 117.16 41.03 -70.15
C GLU A 478 117.26 42.20 -71.13
N ALA A 479 116.14 42.62 -71.74
CA ALA A 479 116.10 43.78 -72.62
C ALA A 479 116.44 45.09 -71.89
N LEU A 480 115.95 45.27 -70.66
CA LEU A 480 116.26 46.43 -69.81
C LEU A 480 117.73 46.45 -69.36
N LYS A 481 118.31 45.29 -69.00
CA LYS A 481 119.74 45.18 -68.70
C LYS A 481 120.60 45.63 -69.89
N LYS A 482 120.26 45.18 -71.09
CA LYS A 482 120.96 45.56 -72.34
C LYS A 482 120.88 47.06 -72.62
N SER A 483 119.72 47.68 -72.36
CA SER A 483 119.54 49.14 -72.50
C SER A 483 120.32 49.97 -71.47
N ILE A 484 120.51 49.44 -70.25
CA ILE A 484 121.33 50.08 -69.21
C ILE A 484 122.83 49.99 -69.57
N GLU A 485 123.28 48.87 -70.13
CA GLU A 485 124.65 48.69 -70.65
C GLU A 485 124.95 49.71 -71.77
N ASP A 486 124.02 49.89 -72.72
CA ASP A 486 124.14 50.85 -73.83
C ASP A 486 124.15 52.31 -73.36
N LYS A 487 123.39 52.64 -72.29
CA LYS A 487 123.41 53.97 -71.68
C LYS A 487 124.71 54.24 -70.87
N LYS A 488 125.29 53.22 -70.23
CA LYS A 488 126.62 53.32 -69.60
C LYS A 488 127.72 53.61 -70.63
N HIS A 489 127.67 52.97 -71.81
CA HIS A 489 128.62 53.23 -72.90
C HIS A 489 128.47 54.63 -73.52
N LYS A 490 127.26 55.22 -73.53
CA LYS A 490 127.03 56.60 -73.98
C LYS A 490 127.52 57.67 -73.00
N ILE A 491 127.51 57.41 -71.68
CA ILE A 491 128.01 58.35 -70.66
C ILE A 491 129.54 58.34 -70.61
N ALA A 492 130.19 57.18 -70.83
CA ALA A 492 131.65 57.09 -70.90
C ALA A 492 132.27 57.86 -72.09
N LYS A 493 131.50 58.08 -73.17
CA LYS A 493 131.96 58.78 -74.39
C LYS A 493 131.78 60.31 -74.35
N ALA A 494 131.12 60.85 -73.31
CA ALA A 494 130.78 62.27 -73.19
C ALA A 494 131.60 63.04 -72.11
N MET A 495 132.56 62.39 -71.44
CA MET A 495 133.33 62.99 -70.31
C MET A 495 134.86 63.14 -70.50
N VAL A 496 135.41 63.04 -71.72
CA VAL A 496 136.85 63.29 -71.97
C VAL A 496 137.12 64.26 -73.16
N ASN A 497 136.13 65.06 -73.60
CA ASN A 497 136.35 66.15 -74.57
C ASN A 497 136.10 67.54 -73.94
N SER A 498 136.57 67.73 -72.71
CA SER A 498 136.70 69.06 -72.08
C SER A 498 137.78 69.07 -70.99
N GLN A 499 139.04 68.79 -71.38
CA GLN A 499 140.24 69.57 -71.04
C GLN A 499 141.44 69.07 -71.84
#